data_AF-A0A8T7CW04-F1
#
_entry.id   AF-A0A8T7CW04-F1
#
_cell.length_a   1.000
_cell.length_b   1.000
_cell.length_c   1.000
_cell.angle_alpha   90.00
_cell.angle_beta   90.00
_cell.angle_gamma   90.00
#
_symmetry.space_group_name_H-M   'P 1'
#
loop_
_entity.id
_entity.type
_entity.pdbx_description
1 polymer ?
#
loop_
_entity_poly.entity_id
_entity_poly.type
_entity_poly.pdbx_seq_one_letter_code
_entity_poly.pdbx_strand_id
1 'polypeptide(L)' 'QREQFLQWYDPEIKIVVREEHDDGYVRELRDIKVGKHSKSLFLVPKGYERRAQPPQPKSPVPVQRGKP' A
#
# COMPACT_ATOMS: atom_id res chain seq x y z
N GLN A 1 3.61 18.36 -0.39
CA GLN A 1 2.16 18.45 -0.62
C GLN A 1 1.51 17.19 -0.06
N ARG A 2 0.34 17.27 0.56
CA ARG A 2 -0.49 16.07 0.73
C ARG A 2 -1.18 15.87 -0.61
N GLU A 3 -0.98 14.72 -1.24
CA GLU A 3 -1.79 14.32 -2.39
C GLU A 3 -3.23 14.22 -1.91
N GLN A 4 -4.10 15.03 -2.50
CA GLN A 4 -5.54 14.94 -2.30
C GLN A 4 -6.07 14.13 -3.47
N PHE A 5 -6.85 13.10 -3.18
CA PHE A 5 -7.52 12.29 -4.19
C PHE A 5 -8.85 11.84 -3.64
N LEU A 6 -9.85 11.73 -4.52
CA LEU A 6 -11.20 11.32 -4.14
C LEU A 6 -11.22 9.79 -4.05
N GLN A 7 -11.82 9.27 -2.98
CA GLN A 7 -11.95 7.84 -2.75
C GLN A 7 -13.42 7.45 -2.61
N TRP A 8 -13.82 6.36 -3.24
CA TRP A 8 -15.13 5.75 -3.05
C TRP A 8 -14.95 4.48 -2.22
N TYR A 9 -15.53 4.50 -1.03
CA TYR A 9 -15.47 3.40 -0.08
C TYR A 9 -16.74 2.56 -0.17
N ASP A 10 -16.58 1.25 -0.29
CA ASP A 10 -17.68 0.30 -0.17
C ASP A 10 -17.81 -0.13 1.31
N PRO A 11 -18.91 0.24 2.00
CA PRO A 11 -19.09 -0.05 3.41
C PRO A 11 -19.40 -1.53 3.71
N GLU A 12 -19.87 -2.30 2.73
CA GLU A 12 -20.23 -3.71 2.92
C GLU A 12 -18.97 -4.57 3.01
N ILE A 13 -18.05 -4.39 2.07
CA ILE A 13 -16.79 -5.15 1.98
C ILE A 13 -15.58 -4.42 2.57
N LYS A 14 -15.78 -3.17 3.01
CA LYS A 14 -14.85 -2.36 3.79
C LYS A 14 -13.54 -2.02 3.08
N ILE A 15 -13.60 -1.75 1.78
CA ILE A 15 -12.44 -1.35 0.97
C ILE A 15 -12.75 -0.13 0.11
N VAL A 16 -11.69 0.56 -0.33
CA VAL A 16 -11.80 1.57 -1.39
C VAL A 16 -11.91 0.85 -2.73
N VAL A 17 -12.97 1.11 -3.48
CA VAL A 17 -13.24 0.48 -4.78
C VAL A 17 -12.84 1.34 -5.96
N ARG A 18 -12.69 2.66 -5.74
CA ARG A 18 -12.24 3.61 -6.76
C ARG A 18 -11.43 4.74 -6.13
N GLU A 19 -10.47 5.25 -6.89
CA GLU A 19 -9.67 6.43 -6.57
C GLU A 19 -9.51 7.29 -7.82
N GLU A 20 -9.63 8.61 -7.64
CA GLU A 20 -9.39 9.62 -8.68
C GLU A 20 -8.40 10.66 -8.17
N HIS A 21 -7.29 10.79 -8.88
CA HIS A 21 -6.19 11.67 -8.56
C HIS A 21 -6.29 12.97 -9.37
N ASP A 22 -5.75 14.05 -8.81
CA ASP A 22 -5.78 15.39 -9.43
C ASP A 22 -5.03 15.47 -10.78
N ASP A 23 -4.15 14.50 -11.06
CA ASP A 23 -3.41 14.38 -12.33
C ASP A 23 -4.20 13.61 -13.42
N GLY A 24 -5.44 13.22 -13.13
CA GLY A 24 -6.30 12.46 -14.03
C GLY A 24 -6.09 10.94 -13.98
N TYR A 25 -5.20 10.44 -13.10
CA TYR A 25 -5.07 9.01 -12.87
C TYR A 25 -6.30 8.46 -12.13
N VAL A 26 -6.85 7.36 -12.65
CA VAL A 26 -7.98 6.66 -12.05
C VAL A 26 -7.62 5.20 -11.80
N ARG A 27 -7.90 4.72 -10.59
CA ARG A 27 -7.80 3.31 -10.21
C ARG A 27 -9.16 2.81 -9.78
N GLU A 28 -9.60 1.66 -10.32
CA GLU A 28 -10.91 1.10 -10.04
C GLU A 28 -10.83 -0.43 -9.94
N LEU A 29 -11.43 -0.98 -8.90
CA LEU A 29 -11.67 -2.41 -8.75
C LEU A 29 -13.00 -2.76 -9.42
N ARG A 30 -12.98 -3.71 -10.36
CA ARG A 30 -14.16 -4.18 -11.09
C ARG A 30 -14.40 -5.66 -10.83
N ASP A 31 -15.63 -6.11 -11.08
CA ASP A 31 -16.04 -7.52 -11.00
C ASP A 31 -15.78 -8.17 -9.62
N ILE A 32 -15.96 -7.39 -8.55
CA ILE A 32 -15.74 -7.86 -7.17
C ILE A 32 -16.81 -8.89 -6.80
N LYS A 33 -16.36 -10.04 -6.28
CA LYS A 33 -17.23 -11.11 -5.79
C LYS A 33 -16.80 -11.52 -4.39
N VAL A 34 -17.70 -11.37 -3.42
CA VAL A 34 -17.47 -11.82 -2.04
C VAL A 34 -17.72 -13.32 -1.95
N GLY A 35 -16.74 -14.07 -1.44
CA GLY A 35 -16.89 -15.52 -1.33
C GLY A 35 -15.73 -16.19 -0.62
N LYS A 36 -15.85 -17.52 -0.48
CA LYS A 36 -14.76 -18.35 0.04
C LYS A 36 -13.71 -18.54 -1.06
N HIS A 37 -12.46 -18.28 -0.72
CA HIS A 37 -11.32 -18.54 -1.60
C HIS A 37 -10.57 -19.81 -1.17
N SER A 38 -10.00 -20.52 -2.14
CA SER A 38 -9.14 -21.68 -1.85
C SER A 38 -7.89 -21.23 -1.08
N LYS A 39 -7.52 -21.99 -0.05
CA LYS A 39 -6.27 -21.77 0.71
C LYS A 39 -5.02 -21.88 -0.19
N SER A 40 -5.12 -22.62 -1.29
CA SER A 40 -4.02 -22.80 -2.24
C SER A 40 -3.58 -21.50 -2.91
N LEU A 41 -4.47 -20.50 -3.03
CA LEU A 41 -4.15 -19.18 -3.59
C LEU A 41 -3.15 -18.40 -2.73
N PHE A 42 -2.99 -18.78 -1.47
CA PHE A 42 -2.10 -18.12 -0.51
C PHE A 42 -0.81 -18.93 -0.26
N LEU A 43 -0.56 -19.98 -1.04
CA LEU A 43 0.68 -20.73 -0.96
C LEU A 43 1.78 -20.01 -1.74
N VAL A 44 2.95 -19.89 -1.12
CA VAL A 44 4.14 -19.37 -1.77
C VAL A 44 4.70 -20.42 -2.74
N PRO A 45 4.90 -20.11 -4.03
CA PRO A 45 5.44 -21.08 -4.98
C PRO A 45 6.85 -21.53 -4.61
N LYS A 46 7.23 -22.73 -5.06
CA LYS A 46 8.59 -23.26 -4.87
C LYS A 46 9.62 -22.31 -5.48
N GLY A 47 10.71 -22.05 -4.77
CA GLY A 47 11.82 -21.19 -5.22
C GLY A 47 11.68 -19.72 -4.82
N TYR A 48 10.58 -19.34 -4.17
CA TYR A 48 10.46 -18.03 -3.53
C TYR A 48 10.99 -18.11 -2.10
N GLU A 49 11.82 -17.13 -1.72
CA GLU A 49 12.37 -17.01 -0.37
C GLU A 49 12.10 -15.62 0.19
N ARG A 50 11.88 -15.54 1.50
CA ARG A 50 11.78 -14.27 2.19
C ARG A 50 13.15 -13.61 2.22
N ARG A 51 13.29 -12.48 1.53
CA ARG A 51 14.49 -11.65 1.67
C ARG A 51 14.47 -10.97 3.04
N ALA A 52 15.59 -11.04 3.77
CA ALA A 52 15.78 -10.16 4.93
C ALA A 52 15.75 -8.71 4.44
N GLN A 53 14.96 -7.86 5.08
CA GLN A 53 15.00 -6.42 4.83
C GLN A 53 16.44 -5.95 5.09
N PRO A 54 17.10 -5.24 4.17
CA PRO A 54 18.35 -4.57 4.49
C PRO A 54 18.13 -3.70 5.74
N PRO A 55 19.10 -3.61 6.67
CA PRO A 55 18.96 -2.74 7.83
C PRO A 55 18.63 -1.33 7.33
N GLN A 56 17.50 -0.78 7.78
CA GLN A 56 17.19 0.61 7.47
C GLN A 56 18.32 1.48 8.05
N PRO A 57 18.85 2.46 7.30
CA PRO A 57 19.77 3.42 7.87
C PRO A 57 19.09 4.07 9.08
N LYS A 58 19.72 3.97 10.26
CA LYS A 58 19.29 4.70 11.45
C LYS A 58 19.27 6.18 11.07
N SER A 59 18.17 6.88 11.32
CA SER A 59 18.00 8.31 11.03
C SER A 59 19.25 9.11 11.45
N PRO A 60 19.71 10.11 10.67
CA PRO A 60 20.89 10.87 11.03
C PRO A 60 20.66 11.59 12.37
N VAL A 61 21.63 11.42 13.28
CA VAL A 61 21.73 12.14 14.55
C VAL A 61 21.61 13.64 14.28
N PRO A 62 20.81 14.42 15.02
CA PRO A 62 20.75 15.86 14.82
C PRO A 62 22.13 16.46 15.11
N VAL A 63 22.80 16.98 14.08
CA VAL A 63 23.99 17.81 14.25
C VAL A 63 23.55 19.06 15.01
N GLN A 64 23.95 19.17 16.28
CA GLN A 64 23.79 20.41 17.03
C GLN A 64 24.54 21.49 16.27
N ARG A 65 23.77 22.41 15.67
CA ARG A 65 24.28 23.60 15.02
C ARG A 65 24.96 24.44 16.10
N GLY A 66 26.29 24.40 16.15
CA GLY A 66 27.08 25.32 16.97
C GLY A 66 26.61 26.74 16.68
N LYS A 67 26.21 27.45 17.74
CA LYS A 67 25.91 28.88 17.71
C LYS A 67 27.22 29.67 17.46
N PRO A 68 27.11 30.88 16.88
CA PRO A 68 28.24 31.65 16.35
C PRO A 68 29.26 32.07 17.41
#